data_AF-A0A832ZG04-F1
#
_entry.id   AF-A0A832ZG04-F1
#
_cell.length_a   1.000
_cell.length_b   1.000
_cell.length_c   1.000
_cell.angle_alpha   90.00
_cell.angle_beta   90.00
_cell.angle_gamma   90.00
#
_symmetry.space_group_name_H-M   'P 1'
#
loop_
_entity.id
_entity.type
_entity.pdbx_description
1 polymer ?
#
loop_
_entity_poly.entity_id
_entity_poly.type
_entity_poly.pdbx_seq_one_letter_code
_entity_poly.pdbx_strand_id
1 'polypeptide(L)' 'KAEYDLQGRKLRKALEYADKLEIPLVIIIGKRDLAEGKVTIRDMATGEQKSVPIERIVEEVKEMLG' A
#
# COMPACT_ATOMS: atom_id res chain seq x y z
N LYS A 1 -2.95 -12.23 5.55
CA LYS A 1 -2.02 -12.87 4.58
C LYS A 1 -1.39 -11.74 3.78
N ALA A 2 -0.06 -11.67 3.63
CA ALA A 2 0.62 -10.58 2.93
C ALA A 2 1.32 -11.15 1.69
N GLU A 3 1.15 -10.50 0.54
CA GLU A 3 1.74 -10.91 -0.74
C GLU A 3 2.56 -9.73 -1.28
N TYR A 4 3.75 -10.02 -1.84
CA TYR A 4 4.71 -8.99 -2.25
C TYR A 4 5.06 -9.16 -3.73
N ASP A 5 4.77 -8.14 -4.54
CA ASP A 5 5.08 -8.15 -5.97
C ASP A 5 6.29 -7.25 -6.29
N LEU A 6 7.39 -7.87 -6.72
CA LEU A 6 8.62 -7.16 -7.11
C LEU A 6 8.75 -6.99 -8.64
N GLN A 7 7.74 -7.37 -9.43
CA GLN A 7 7.87 -7.52 -10.89
C GLN A 7 7.88 -6.21 -11.69
N GLY A 8 7.96 -5.03 -11.07
CA GLY A 8 7.97 -3.76 -11.81
C GLY A 8 6.74 -3.58 -12.71
N ARG A 9 5.65 -4.31 -12.40
CA ARG A 9 4.36 -4.13 -13.07
C ARG A 9 3.96 -2.68 -12.88
N LYS A 10 3.58 -1.99 -13.97
CA LYS A 10 3.04 -0.62 -13.91
C LYS A 10 2.05 -0.56 -12.75
N LEU A 11 2.18 0.40 -11.84
CA LEU A 11 1.37 0.56 -10.61
C LEU A 11 -0.10 0.15 -10.78
N ARG A 12 -0.69 0.53 -11.92
CA ARG A 12 -2.03 0.13 -12.37
C ARG A 12 -2.32 -1.38 -12.29
N LYS A 13 -1.43 -2.25 -12.78
CA LYS A 13 -1.60 -3.71 -12.72
C LYS A 13 -1.54 -4.27 -11.29
N ALA A 14 -0.73 -3.68 -10.42
CA ALA A 14 -0.66 -4.09 -9.02
C ALA A 14 -1.96 -3.72 -8.29
N LEU A 15 -2.50 -2.53 -8.58
CA LEU A 15 -3.82 -2.10 -8.09
C LEU A 15 -4.94 -3.01 -8.61
N GLU A 16 -4.99 -3.30 -9.91
CA GLU A 16 -5.98 -4.23 -10.48
C GLU A 16 -5.87 -5.65 -9.89
N TYR A 17 -4.66 -6.09 -9.52
CA TYR A 17 -4.48 -7.38 -8.86
C TYR A 17 -5.00 -7.37 -7.43
N ALA A 18 -4.69 -6.32 -6.66
CA ALA A 18 -5.20 -6.16 -5.31
C ALA A 18 -6.74 -6.03 -5.28
N ASP A 19 -7.31 -5.33 -6.25
CA ASP A 19 -8.76 -5.20 -6.45
C ASP A 19 -9.42 -6.57 -6.72
N LYS A 20 -8.83 -7.37 -7.64
CA LYS A 20 -9.28 -8.75 -7.92
C LYS A 20 -9.20 -9.70 -6.73
N LEU A 21 -8.26 -9.45 -5.81
CA LEU A 21 -8.10 -10.21 -4.58
C LEU A 21 -8.96 -9.65 -3.44
N GLU A 22 -9.79 -8.64 -3.71
CA GLU A 22 -10.64 -7.95 -2.74
C GLU A 22 -9.84 -7.46 -1.52
N ILE A 23 -8.61 -7.01 -1.75
CA ILE A 23 -7.74 -6.53 -0.68
C ILE A 23 -8.19 -5.13 -0.29
N PRO A 24 -8.52 -4.88 1.00
CA PRO A 24 -8.99 -3.58 1.45
C PRO A 24 -7.90 -2.50 1.42
N LEU A 25 -6.64 -2.88 1.64
CA LEU A 25 -5.51 -1.95 1.81
C LEU A 25 -4.30 -2.38 0.98
N VAL A 26 -3.72 -1.44 0.25
CA VAL A 26 -2.53 -1.64 -0.57
C VAL A 26 -1.42 -0.71 -0.11
N ILE A 27 -0.23 -1.24 0.11
CA ILE A 27 0.95 -0.46 0.48
C ILE A 27 1.82 -0.28 -0.76
N ILE A 28 2.07 0.97 -1.12
CA ILE A 28 2.88 1.37 -2.27
C ILE A 28 4.21 1.92 -1.75
N ILE A 29 5.30 1.25 -2.15
CA ILE A 29 6.66 1.65 -1.79
C ILE A 29 7.39 2.06 -3.06
N GLY A 30 7.42 3.36 -3.32
CA GLY A 30 8.21 3.95 -4.40
C GLY A 30 9.66 4.21 -3.97
N LYS A 31 10.57 4.34 -4.94
CA LYS A 31 11.96 4.77 -4.68
C LYS A 31 12.03 6.12 -3.96
N ARG A 32 11.09 7.02 -4.24
CA ARG A 32 11.00 8.35 -3.61
C ARG A 32 10.50 8.26 -2.17
N ASP A 33 9.41 7.53 -1.94
CA ASP A 33 8.87 7.28 -0.60
C ASP A 33 9.94 6.65 0.29
N LEU A 34 10.67 5.65 -0.22
CA LEU A 34 11.77 4.99 0.49
C LEU A 34 12.91 5.97 0.83
N ALA A 35 13.23 6.90 -0.07
CA ALA A 35 14.24 7.93 0.17
C ALA A 35 13.79 8.96 1.22
N GLU A 36 12.49 9.21 1.34
CA GLU A 36 11.90 10.10 2.35
C GLU A 36 11.52 9.37 3.66
N GLY A 37 11.78 8.05 3.76
CA GLY A 37 11.41 7.24 4.93
C GLY A 37 9.89 7.07 5.12
N LYS A 38 9.13 7.24 4.05
CA LYS A 38 7.67 7.17 4.03
C LYS A 38 7.20 6.04 3.13
N VAL A 39 5.93 5.72 3.24
CA VAL A 39 5.21 4.77 2.39
C VAL A 39 3.82 5.33 2.13
N THR A 40 3.24 4.97 1.00
CA THR A 40 1.88 5.39 0.67
C THR A 40 0.95 4.20 0.86
N ILE A 41 -0.01 4.31 1.78
CA ILE A 41 -1.09 3.35 1.96
C ILE A 41 -2.26 3.83 1.13
N ARG A 42 -2.84 2.93 0.34
CA ARG A 42 -4.03 3.17 -0.45
C ARG A 42 -5.17 2.31 0.08
N ASP A 43 -6.25 2.97 0.42
CA ASP A 43 -7.51 2.32 0.71
C ASP A 43 -8.20 1.96 -0.62
N MET A 44 -8.50 0.68 -0.81
CA MET A 44 -9.15 0.19 -2.02
C MET A 44 -10.68 0.30 -1.93
N ALA A 45 -11.25 0.47 -0.73
CA ALA A 45 -12.68 0.69 -0.55
C ALA A 45 -13.08 2.13 -0.87
N THR A 46 -12.29 3.12 -0.41
CA THR A 46 -12.58 4.55 -0.69
C THR A 46 -11.77 5.12 -1.86
N GLY A 47 -10.65 4.48 -2.21
CA GLY A 47 -9.69 4.98 -3.19
C GLY A 47 -8.74 6.06 -2.64
N GLU A 48 -8.80 6.36 -1.35
CA GLU A 48 -7.93 7.35 -0.71
C GLU A 48 -6.48 6.86 -0.58
N GLN A 49 -5.54 7.80 -0.66
CA GLN A 49 -4.12 7.53 -0.52
C GLN A 49 -3.55 8.37 0.61
N LYS A 50 -2.89 7.73 1.57
CA LYS A 50 -2.31 8.35 2.75
C LYS A 50 -0.82 8.03 2.81
N SER A 51 0.02 9.05 2.83
CA SER A 51 1.46 8.88 3.04
C SER A 51 1.76 8.86 4.54
N VAL A 52 2.32 7.75 5.02
CA VAL A 52 2.67 7.56 6.42
C VAL A 52 4.16 7.27 6.56
N PRO A 53 4.80 7.62 7.68
CA PRO A 53 6.18 7.21 7.96
C PRO A 53 6.28 5.68 7.98
N ILE A 54 7.37 5.13 7.45
CA ILE A 54 7.59 3.67 7.46
C ILE A 54 7.60 3.10 8.89
N GLU A 55 8.02 3.92 9.85
CA GLU A 55 8.06 3.59 11.28
C GLU A 55 6.66 3.37 11.88
N ARG A 56 5.65 4.09 11.35
CA ARG A 56 4.26 4.03 11.83
C ARG A 56 3.35 3.17 10.94
N ILE A 57 3.90 2.55 9.89
CA ILE A 57 3.11 1.78 8.93
C ILE A 57 2.34 0.63 9.60
N VAL A 58 2.95 -0.03 10.58
CA VAL A 58 2.36 -1.18 11.28
C VAL A 58 1.20 -0.74 12.16
N GLU A 59 1.33 0.42 12.80
CA GLU A 59 0.27 1.00 13.64
C GLU A 59 -0.92 1.41 12.79
N GLU A 60 -0.69 2.16 11.71
CA GLU A 60 -1.75 2.59 10.79
C GLU A 60 -2.47 1.41 10.14
N VAL A 61 -1.73 0.41 9.66
CA VAL A 61 -2.35 -0.79 9.07
C VAL A 61 -3.15 -1.56 10.11
N LYS A 62 -2.72 -1.60 11.38
CA LYS A 62 -3.50 -2.21 12.47
C LYS A 62 -4.76 -1.41 12.78
N GLU A 63 -4.70 -0.08 12.80
CA GLU A 63 -5.87 0.77 13.03
C GLU A 63 -6.88 0.67 11.88
N MET A 64 -6.42 0.52 10.63
CA MET A 64 -7.30 0.41 9.47
C MET A 64 -7.88 -1.00 9.26
N LEU A 65 -7.26 -2.04 9.83
CA LEU A 65 -7.74 -3.44 9.78
C LEU A 65 -8.45 -3.90 11.06
N GLY A 66 -8.35 -3.12 12.14
CA GLY A 66 -8.97 -3.40 13.45
C GLY A 66 -10.40 -2.93 13.52
#